data_AF-A0AAD1WLA7-F1
#
_entry.id   AF-A0AAD1WLA7-F1
#
_cell.length_a   1.000
_cell.length_b   1.000
_cell.length_c   1.000
_cell.angle_alpha   90.00
_cell.angle_beta   90.00
_cell.angle_gamma   90.00
#
_symmetry.space_group_name_H-M   'P 1'
#
loop_
_entity.id
_entity.type
_entity.pdbx_description
1 polymer ?
#
loop_
_entity_poly.entity_id
_entity_poly.type
_entity_poly.pdbx_seq_one_letter_code
_entity_poly.pdbx_strand_id
1 'polypeptide(L)'
;MASIVDFDPVNTSVPATKIEITVSCRSLLDMDTFSKSDPVVVLYVQGVGNKEWAEFGRTEVIDNTLNPDFVRKFVLDYFFEEKQNMRFDVFNVDSRSCNISKHDFLGQTFCTLGEVIGSQRSRLEKPLTGIPGKKCGSIILSAEELSNCRDIVTMQLCANKLDKKDFFGKSDPFLVFYRSNEDGTFTICHKTEVVKNTLNPVWQPFTIPVRALCNGDFDRSASFDLVTSSMYGL
;
A
#
# COMPACT_ATOMS: atom_id res chain seq x y z
N MET A 1 -17.10 -47.73 14.36
CA MET A 1 -17.36 -46.94 13.14
C MET A 1 -16.82 -45.55 13.36
N ALA A 2 -15.56 -45.32 12.99
CA ALA A 2 -14.99 -43.99 12.89
C ALA A 2 -14.80 -43.75 11.38
N SER A 3 -15.42 -42.70 10.88
CA SER A 3 -15.44 -42.30 9.48
C SER A 3 -14.02 -41.99 9.00
N ILE A 4 -13.67 -42.59 7.86
CA ILE A 4 -12.51 -42.24 7.04
C ILE A 4 -12.71 -40.78 6.63
N VAL A 5 -11.78 -39.92 7.05
CA VAL A 5 -11.71 -38.56 6.54
C VAL A 5 -11.09 -38.69 5.15
N ASP A 6 -11.89 -38.42 4.12
CA ASP A 6 -11.41 -38.35 2.74
C ASP A 6 -10.34 -37.27 2.66
N PHE A 7 -9.12 -37.69 2.34
CA PHE A 7 -8.01 -36.81 1.98
C PHE A 7 -8.27 -36.31 0.56
N ASP A 8 -8.63 -35.04 0.41
CA ASP A 8 -8.62 -34.36 -0.89
C ASP A 8 -7.16 -34.11 -1.31
N PRO A 9 -6.66 -34.71 -2.42
CA PRO A 9 -5.31 -34.51 -2.89
C PRO A 9 -5.31 -33.40 -3.94
N VAL A 10 -5.47 -32.15 -3.52
CA VAL A 10 -5.31 -31.01 -4.42
C VAL A 10 -4.39 -29.98 -3.77
N ASN A 11 -3.15 -29.94 -4.26
CA ASN A 11 -2.05 -29.01 -3.96
C ASN A 11 -1.38 -29.11 -2.58
N THR A 12 -0.43 -30.03 -2.46
CA THR A 12 0.61 -30.03 -1.43
C THR A 12 1.88 -29.29 -1.89
N SER A 13 1.75 -28.09 -2.47
CA SER A 13 2.89 -27.17 -2.48
C SER A 13 2.86 -26.40 -1.17
N VAL A 14 3.83 -26.67 -0.29
CA VAL A 14 4.02 -25.85 0.92
C VAL A 14 4.58 -24.51 0.42
N PRO A 15 3.96 -23.35 0.75
CA PRO A 15 4.51 -22.06 0.39
C PRO A 15 5.94 -21.94 0.90
N ALA A 16 6.84 -21.44 0.05
CA ALA A 16 8.23 -21.27 0.45
C ALA A 16 8.32 -20.18 1.53
N THR A 17 7.70 -19.03 1.28
CA THR A 17 7.74 -17.85 2.15
C THR A 17 6.50 -16.96 1.91
N LYS A 18 6.23 -16.00 2.80
CA LYS A 18 5.23 -14.95 2.57
C LYS A 18 5.93 -13.68 2.11
N ILE A 19 5.40 -13.09 1.03
CA ILE A 19 5.95 -11.87 0.43
C ILE A 19 4.96 -10.74 0.65
N GLU A 20 5.47 -9.62 1.16
CA GLU A 20 4.75 -8.35 1.23
C GLU A 20 5.05 -7.51 -0.01
N ILE A 21 4.00 -7.13 -0.74
CA ILE A 21 4.08 -6.18 -1.85
C ILE A 21 3.64 -4.80 -1.36
N THR A 22 4.56 -3.85 -1.45
CA THR A 22 4.28 -2.42 -1.40
C THR A 22 3.95 -1.91 -2.79
N VAL A 23 2.94 -1.04 -2.87
CA VAL A 23 2.51 -0.39 -4.10
C VAL A 23 2.60 1.12 -3.96
N SER A 24 3.10 1.79 -4.99
CA SER A 24 2.96 3.23 -5.19
C SER A 24 2.78 3.56 -6.67
N CYS A 25 2.22 4.73 -6.96
CA CYS A 25 2.08 5.20 -8.35
C CYS A 25 2.72 6.57 -8.52
N ARG A 26 3.13 6.89 -9.75
CA ARG A 26 3.70 8.19 -10.11
C ARG A 26 3.08 8.71 -11.39
N SER A 27 2.84 10.02 -11.41
CA SER A 27 2.32 10.75 -12.57
C SER A 27 1.06 10.11 -13.15
N LEU A 28 0.11 9.72 -12.28
CA LEU A 28 -1.17 9.17 -12.70
C LEU A 28 -1.90 10.13 -13.65
N LEU A 29 -2.73 9.57 -14.53
CA LEU A 29 -3.55 10.35 -15.44
C LEU A 29 -4.49 11.26 -14.65
N ASP A 30 -4.36 12.56 -14.88
CA ASP A 30 -5.29 13.55 -14.34
C ASP A 30 -6.57 13.57 -15.21
N MET A 31 -7.69 13.18 -14.60
CA MET A 31 -8.99 13.12 -15.29
C MET A 31 -9.86 14.34 -14.99
N ASP A 32 -9.49 15.16 -14.00
CA ASP A 32 -10.32 16.24 -13.47
C ASP A 32 -9.75 17.62 -13.79
N THR A 33 -10.63 18.57 -14.14
CA THR A 33 -10.23 19.94 -14.54
C THR A 33 -10.00 20.87 -13.34
N PHE A 34 -10.47 20.49 -12.14
CA PHE A 34 -10.49 21.33 -10.94
C PHE A 34 -10.05 20.62 -9.64
N SER A 35 -9.70 19.34 -9.70
CA SER A 35 -9.15 18.52 -8.60
C SER A 35 -8.16 17.50 -9.16
N LYS A 36 -7.32 16.87 -8.33
CA LYS A 36 -6.53 15.68 -8.75
C LYS A 36 -7.35 14.42 -8.44
N SER A 37 -6.89 13.28 -8.95
CA SER A 37 -7.51 11.98 -8.69
C SER A 37 -7.41 11.52 -7.23
N ASP A 38 -8.36 10.67 -6.84
CA ASP A 38 -8.44 9.92 -5.59
C ASP A 38 -8.11 8.43 -5.86
N PRO A 39 -6.83 8.07 -6.08
CA PRO A 39 -6.45 6.74 -6.54
C PRO A 39 -6.67 5.62 -5.53
N VAL A 40 -7.10 4.45 -6.05
CA VAL A 40 -7.09 3.15 -5.38
C VAL A 40 -6.50 2.10 -6.31
N VAL A 41 -5.76 1.12 -5.77
CA VAL A 41 -5.23 -0.02 -6.53
C VAL A 41 -5.93 -1.31 -6.11
N VAL A 42 -6.37 -2.08 -7.11
CA VAL A 42 -6.94 -3.41 -6.95
C VAL A 42 -5.97 -4.44 -7.49
N LEU A 43 -5.59 -5.40 -6.66
CA LEU A 43 -4.78 -6.55 -7.06
C LEU A 43 -5.70 -7.70 -7.43
N TYR A 44 -5.49 -8.25 -8.63
CA TYR A 44 -6.06 -9.52 -9.06
C TYR A 44 -4.96 -10.56 -9.21
N VAL A 45 -5.26 -11.78 -8.80
CA VAL A 45 -4.37 -12.94 -8.95
C VAL A 45 -5.06 -13.99 -9.80
N GLN A 46 -4.27 -14.79 -10.50
CA GLN A 46 -4.74 -15.90 -11.30
C GLN A 46 -4.39 -17.21 -10.60
N GLY A 47 -5.40 -18.05 -10.34
CA GLY A 47 -5.20 -19.36 -9.72
C GLY A 47 -4.46 -20.34 -10.63
N VAL A 48 -3.75 -21.32 -10.05
CA VAL A 48 -3.01 -22.35 -10.79
C VAL A 48 -3.97 -23.12 -11.70
N GLY A 49 -3.73 -23.06 -13.02
CA GLY A 49 -4.55 -23.72 -14.03
C GLY A 49 -5.87 -23.01 -14.38
N ASN A 50 -6.29 -21.99 -13.63
CA ASN A 50 -7.44 -21.16 -13.97
C ASN A 50 -7.00 -19.97 -14.85
N LYS A 51 -7.80 -19.58 -15.84
CA LYS A 51 -7.59 -18.36 -16.65
C LYS A 51 -8.30 -17.13 -16.11
N GLU A 52 -9.14 -17.30 -15.10
CA GLU A 52 -9.91 -16.22 -14.51
C GLU A 52 -9.11 -15.44 -13.48
N TRP A 53 -9.34 -14.12 -13.48
CA TRP A 53 -8.77 -13.19 -12.51
C TRP A 53 -9.67 -13.09 -11.29
N ALA A 54 -9.13 -13.41 -10.12
CA ALA A 54 -9.83 -13.24 -8.85
C ALA A 54 -9.28 -11.99 -8.13
N GLU A 55 -10.18 -11.17 -7.59
CA GLU A 55 -9.78 -10.03 -6.76
C GLU A 55 -9.11 -10.55 -5.48
N PHE A 56 -7.84 -10.18 -5.28
CA PHE A 56 -7.10 -10.51 -4.07
C PHE A 56 -7.38 -9.48 -2.96
N GLY A 57 -7.43 -8.20 -3.34
CA GLY A 57 -7.75 -7.12 -2.41
C GLY A 57 -7.51 -5.73 -3.00
N ARG A 58 -7.76 -4.71 -2.18
CA ARG A 58 -7.65 -3.29 -2.55
C ARG A 58 -6.83 -2.50 -1.53
N THR A 59 -6.09 -1.50 -1.99
CA THR A 59 -5.47 -0.49 -1.12
C THR A 59 -6.53 0.43 -0.50
N GLU A 60 -6.10 1.32 0.39
CA GLU A 60 -6.87 2.52 0.72
C GLU A 60 -6.98 3.47 -0.48
N VAL A 61 -7.95 4.38 -0.42
CA VAL A 61 -8.07 5.54 -1.31
C VAL A 61 -7.18 6.65 -0.74
N ILE A 62 -6.41 7.33 -1.60
CA ILE A 62 -5.63 8.50 -1.20
C ILE A 62 -6.18 9.71 -1.92
N ASP A 63 -6.69 10.68 -1.16
CA ASP A 63 -7.37 11.84 -1.73
C ASP A 63 -6.39 12.80 -2.45
N ASN A 64 -6.82 13.32 -3.60
CA ASN A 64 -6.25 14.45 -4.32
C ASN A 64 -4.73 14.32 -4.60
N THR A 65 -4.31 13.19 -5.20
CA THR A 65 -2.91 12.95 -5.56
C THR A 65 -2.73 12.18 -6.86
N LEU A 66 -1.72 12.57 -7.64
CA LEU A 66 -1.25 11.82 -8.81
C LEU A 66 -0.02 10.95 -8.51
N ASN A 67 0.49 11.00 -7.27
CA ASN A 67 1.68 10.30 -6.82
C ASN A 67 1.42 9.57 -5.49
N PRO A 68 0.44 8.66 -5.43
CA PRO A 68 0.08 7.97 -4.19
C PRO A 68 1.19 7.02 -3.71
N ASP A 69 1.43 7.03 -2.39
CA ASP A 69 2.19 6.00 -1.67
C ASP A 69 1.24 5.29 -0.70
N PHE A 70 0.91 4.04 -1.00
CA PHE A 70 -0.08 3.27 -0.24
C PHE A 70 0.56 2.61 0.99
N VAL A 71 -0.11 2.77 2.13
CA VAL A 71 0.21 2.15 3.41
C VAL A 71 -0.21 0.69 3.42
N ARG A 72 -1.40 0.36 2.87
CA ARG A 72 -1.86 -1.02 2.83
C ARG A 72 -1.01 -1.84 1.86
N LYS A 73 -0.50 -2.97 2.35
CA LYS A 73 0.34 -3.91 1.61
C LYS A 73 -0.44 -5.16 1.24
N PHE A 74 -0.03 -5.84 0.17
CA PHE A 74 -0.56 -7.15 -0.20
C PHE A 74 0.38 -8.24 0.30
N VAL A 75 -0.14 -9.21 1.05
CA VAL A 75 0.67 -10.33 1.57
C VAL A 75 0.30 -11.60 0.84
N LEU A 76 1.21 -12.11 0.03
CA LEU A 76 1.02 -13.29 -0.83
C LEU A 76 1.88 -14.45 -0.35
N ASP A 77 1.36 -15.67 -0.50
CA ASP A 77 2.16 -16.88 -0.40
C ASP A 77 2.98 -17.05 -1.68
N TYR A 78 4.30 -17.22 -1.56
CA TYR A 78 5.20 -17.39 -2.70
C TYR A 78 5.54 -18.87 -2.92
N PHE A 79 5.34 -19.32 -4.16
CA PHE A 79 5.63 -20.67 -4.61
C PHE A 79 6.65 -20.61 -5.74
N PHE A 80 7.91 -20.97 -5.46
CA PHE A 80 9.01 -20.81 -6.42
C PHE A 80 8.85 -21.64 -7.71
N GLU A 81 8.12 -22.75 -7.64
CA GLU A 81 7.85 -23.64 -8.79
C GLU A 81 6.70 -23.14 -9.67
N GLU A 82 5.96 -22.12 -9.21
CA GLU A 82 4.74 -21.67 -9.87
C GLU A 82 4.88 -20.26 -10.47
N LYS A 83 4.32 -20.10 -11.68
CA LYS A 83 4.18 -18.78 -12.30
C LYS A 83 2.93 -18.07 -11.74
N GLN A 84 3.11 -17.30 -10.69
CA GLN A 84 2.04 -16.54 -10.05
C GLN A 84 1.81 -15.20 -10.79
N ASN A 85 0.79 -15.15 -11.65
CA ASN A 85 0.43 -13.95 -12.42
C ASN A 85 -0.38 -12.97 -11.56
N MET A 86 -0.05 -11.68 -11.70
CA MET A 86 -0.70 -10.57 -11.01
C MET A 86 -1.15 -9.52 -12.03
N ARG A 87 -2.32 -8.93 -11.78
CA ARG A 87 -2.82 -7.75 -12.48
C ARG A 87 -3.16 -6.68 -11.46
N PHE A 88 -2.63 -5.48 -11.66
CA PHE A 88 -2.95 -4.32 -10.83
C PHE A 88 -3.76 -3.35 -11.66
N ASP A 89 -4.97 -3.04 -11.21
CA ASP A 89 -5.86 -2.06 -11.82
C ASP A 89 -5.94 -0.83 -10.91
N VAL A 90 -5.76 0.36 -11.48
CA VAL A 90 -5.81 1.63 -10.77
C VAL A 90 -7.08 2.37 -11.15
N PHE A 91 -7.81 2.87 -10.17
CA PHE A 91 -9.07 3.59 -10.36
C PHE A 91 -9.05 4.93 -9.61
N ASN A 92 -9.77 5.92 -10.15
CA ASN A 92 -10.10 7.18 -9.52
C ASN A 92 -11.47 7.08 -8.84
N VAL A 93 -11.52 7.26 -7.52
CA VAL A 93 -12.74 7.10 -6.73
C VAL A 93 -13.51 8.42 -6.66
N ASP A 94 -14.32 8.70 -7.68
CA ASP A 94 -15.13 9.95 -7.76
C ASP A 94 -16.41 9.92 -6.89
N SER A 95 -16.77 8.76 -6.33
CA SER A 95 -17.95 8.64 -5.46
C SER A 95 -17.66 7.78 -4.24
N ARG A 96 -18.35 8.05 -3.11
CA ARG A 96 -18.33 7.20 -1.90
C ARG A 96 -18.89 5.78 -2.12
N SER A 97 -19.10 5.34 -3.36
CA SER A 97 -19.55 3.99 -3.69
C SER A 97 -18.40 3.00 -3.52
N CYS A 98 -18.69 1.80 -3.02
CA CYS A 98 -17.74 0.69 -2.95
C CYS A 98 -17.64 -0.12 -4.26
N ASN A 99 -18.48 0.21 -5.25
CA ASN A 99 -18.55 -0.54 -6.50
C ASN A 99 -17.51 -0.02 -7.51
N ILE A 100 -16.54 -0.89 -7.84
CA ILE A 100 -15.43 -0.58 -8.74
C ILE A 100 -15.89 -0.17 -10.15
N SER A 101 -17.05 -0.67 -10.61
CA SER A 101 -17.57 -0.36 -11.93
C SER A 101 -18.06 1.09 -12.09
N LYS A 102 -18.11 1.86 -10.99
CA LYS A 102 -18.53 3.26 -10.98
C LYS A 102 -17.34 4.24 -10.88
N HIS A 103 -16.12 3.72 -10.81
CA HIS A 103 -14.91 4.52 -10.69
C HIS A 103 -14.22 4.63 -12.04
N ASP A 104 -13.56 5.76 -12.27
CA ASP A 104 -12.86 5.97 -13.54
C ASP A 104 -11.57 5.15 -13.56
N PHE A 105 -11.39 4.38 -14.62
CA PHE A 105 -10.19 3.58 -14.80
C PHE A 105 -9.01 4.49 -15.15
N LEU A 106 -7.93 4.41 -14.37
CA LEU A 106 -6.69 5.18 -14.58
C LEU A 106 -5.62 4.37 -15.30
N GLY A 107 -5.68 3.04 -15.26
CA GLY A 107 -4.80 2.15 -16.00
C GLY A 107 -4.57 0.81 -15.30
N GLN A 108 -3.94 -0.13 -16.01
CA GLN A 108 -3.58 -1.45 -15.51
C GLN A 108 -2.14 -1.80 -15.86
N THR A 109 -1.55 -2.70 -15.06
CA THR A 109 -0.32 -3.40 -15.41
C THR A 109 -0.42 -4.89 -15.10
N PHE A 110 0.39 -5.69 -15.78
CA PHE A 110 0.50 -7.13 -15.57
C PHE A 110 1.95 -7.45 -15.24
N CYS A 111 2.17 -8.29 -14.25
CA CYS A 111 3.49 -8.83 -13.91
C CYS A 111 3.34 -10.19 -13.23
N THR A 112 4.46 -10.84 -12.94
CA THR A 112 4.46 -12.03 -12.08
C THR A 112 5.10 -11.71 -10.73
N LEU A 113 4.76 -12.45 -9.68
CA LEU A 113 5.39 -12.29 -8.37
C LEU A 113 6.92 -12.48 -8.47
N GLY A 114 7.35 -13.48 -9.24
CA GLY A 114 8.77 -13.71 -9.53
C GLY A 114 9.46 -12.56 -10.29
N GLU A 115 8.75 -11.83 -11.16
CA GLU A 115 9.29 -10.65 -11.86
C GLU A 115 9.56 -9.50 -10.88
N VAL A 116 8.69 -9.31 -9.88
CA VAL A 116 8.91 -8.28 -8.85
C VAL A 116 10.10 -8.67 -7.97
N ILE A 117 10.11 -9.90 -7.45
CA ILE A 117 11.18 -10.38 -6.56
C ILE A 117 12.54 -10.37 -7.27
N GLY A 118 12.58 -10.83 -8.53
CA GLY A 118 13.81 -10.92 -9.33
C GLY A 118 14.28 -9.60 -9.94
N SER A 119 13.52 -8.51 -9.79
CA SER A 119 13.94 -7.18 -10.24
C SER A 119 15.07 -6.62 -9.37
N GLN A 120 15.80 -5.62 -9.87
CA GLN A 120 16.90 -5.02 -9.13
C GLN A 120 16.38 -4.44 -7.80
N ARG A 121 16.98 -4.90 -6.67
CA ARG A 121 16.55 -4.56 -5.30
C ARG A 121 15.08 -4.93 -5.00
N SER A 122 14.54 -5.94 -5.69
CA SER A 122 13.16 -6.39 -5.56
C SER A 122 12.13 -5.27 -5.76
N ARG A 123 12.48 -4.29 -6.60
CA ARG A 123 11.68 -3.12 -6.95
C ARG A 123 11.45 -3.05 -8.46
N LEU A 124 10.20 -3.23 -8.87
CA LEU A 124 9.75 -3.23 -10.25
C LEU A 124 8.91 -2.00 -10.55
N GLU A 125 9.33 -1.19 -11.52
CA GLU A 125 8.54 -0.08 -12.04
C GLU A 125 8.00 -0.42 -13.44
N LYS A 126 6.69 -0.25 -13.64
CA LYS A 126 6.03 -0.51 -14.93
C LYS A 126 5.11 0.64 -15.32
N PRO A 127 4.98 0.96 -16.63
CA PRO A 127 3.97 1.88 -17.08
C PRO A 127 2.57 1.29 -16.88
N LEU A 128 1.62 2.16 -16.56
CA LEU A 128 0.20 1.84 -16.60
C LEU A 128 -0.31 1.93 -18.05
N THR A 129 -1.20 1.01 -18.42
CA THR A 129 -1.74 0.87 -19.78
C THR A 129 -3.26 0.65 -19.74
N GLY A 130 -3.90 0.47 -20.90
CA GLY A 130 -5.34 0.14 -20.98
C GLY A 130 -6.24 1.30 -21.39
N ILE A 131 -5.71 2.52 -21.48
CA ILE A 131 -6.41 3.67 -22.07
C ILE A 131 -5.71 4.06 -23.38
N PRO A 132 -6.33 3.83 -24.55
CA PRO A 132 -5.72 4.14 -25.84
C PRO A 132 -5.34 5.62 -25.97
N GLY A 133 -4.10 5.89 -26.38
CA GLY A 133 -3.63 7.24 -26.68
C GLY A 133 -3.32 8.12 -25.46
N LYS A 134 -3.48 7.62 -24.22
CA LYS A 134 -3.18 8.38 -23.00
C LYS A 134 -1.97 7.81 -22.24
N LYS A 135 -1.17 8.71 -21.66
CA LYS A 135 -0.13 8.33 -20.68
C LYS A 135 -0.80 8.19 -19.32
N CYS A 136 -0.76 6.98 -18.77
CA CYS A 136 -1.50 6.63 -17.55
C CYS A 136 -0.67 6.72 -16.27
N GLY A 137 0.60 7.12 -16.38
CA GLY A 137 1.58 7.10 -15.28
C GLY A 137 2.34 5.78 -15.17
N SER A 138 3.05 5.60 -14.05
CA SER A 138 3.73 4.36 -13.69
C SER A 138 3.27 3.86 -12.32
N ILE A 139 3.39 2.54 -12.15
CA ILE A 139 3.22 1.84 -10.88
C ILE A 139 4.56 1.24 -10.48
N ILE A 140 4.88 1.38 -9.20
CA ILE A 140 6.09 0.88 -8.57
C ILE A 140 5.65 -0.19 -7.57
N LEU A 141 6.22 -1.37 -7.72
CA LEU A 141 5.99 -2.53 -6.87
C LEU A 141 7.30 -2.85 -6.16
N SER A 142 7.26 -3.03 -4.84
CA SER A 142 8.41 -3.49 -4.07
C SER A 142 8.04 -4.71 -3.26
N ALA A 143 8.83 -5.76 -3.37
CA ALA A 143 8.63 -7.02 -2.66
C ALA A 143 9.64 -7.15 -1.51
N GLU A 144 9.15 -7.55 -0.34
CA GLU A 144 9.98 -7.88 0.82
C GLU A 144 9.49 -9.21 1.41
N GLU A 145 10.42 -10.09 1.78
CA GLU A 145 10.07 -11.32 2.49
C GLU A 145 9.66 -10.97 3.93
N LEU A 146 8.51 -11.47 4.36
CA LEU A 146 8.01 -11.20 5.70
C LEU A 146 8.73 -12.03 6.74
N SER A 147 9.24 -11.38 7.78
CA SER A 147 9.67 -12.11 8.96
C SER A 147 8.48 -12.69 9.72
N ASN A 148 8.73 -13.79 10.43
CA ASN A 148 7.74 -14.41 11.31
C ASN A 148 7.57 -13.68 12.66
N CYS A 149 8.01 -12.42 12.76
CA CYS A 149 7.89 -11.62 13.97
C CYS A 149 6.43 -11.26 14.27
N ARG A 150 5.96 -11.61 15.47
CA ARG A 150 4.59 -11.36 15.95
C ARG A 150 4.49 -10.26 16.99
N ASP A 151 5.62 -9.65 17.34
CA ASP A 151 5.66 -8.59 18.33
C ASP A 151 4.91 -7.36 17.84
N ILE A 152 4.39 -6.59 18.79
CA ILE A 152 3.67 -5.34 18.57
C ILE A 152 4.30 -4.26 19.43
N VAL A 153 4.29 -3.03 18.93
CA VAL A 153 4.68 -1.85 19.69
C VAL A 153 3.46 -0.97 19.89
N THR A 154 3.17 -0.64 21.15
CA THR A 154 2.13 0.33 21.51
C THR A 154 2.80 1.64 21.92
N MET A 155 2.38 2.74 21.30
CA MET A 155 2.95 4.06 21.53
C MET A 155 1.84 5.07 21.78
N GLN A 156 2.17 6.10 22.56
CA GLN A 156 1.39 7.33 22.64
C GLN A 156 2.35 8.50 22.51
N LEU A 157 2.06 9.42 21.60
CA LEU A 157 2.93 10.54 21.29
C LEU A 157 2.21 11.86 21.51
N CYS A 158 2.99 12.89 21.81
CA CYS A 158 2.55 14.27 21.84
C CYS A 158 3.62 15.18 21.27
N ALA A 159 3.20 16.31 20.71
CA ALA A 159 4.11 17.39 20.35
C ALA A 159 3.71 18.66 21.11
N ASN A 160 4.65 19.58 21.26
CA ASN A 160 4.44 20.84 21.95
C ASN A 160 5.01 21.99 21.14
N LYS A 161 4.30 23.13 21.14
CA LYS A 161 4.71 24.38 20.49
C LYS A 161 5.04 24.21 19.00
N LEU A 162 4.20 23.51 18.26
CA LEU A 162 4.32 23.42 16.81
C LEU A 162 4.19 24.80 16.16
N ASP A 163 4.84 24.97 15.01
CA ASP A 163 4.68 26.16 14.21
C ASP A 163 3.25 26.25 13.66
N LYS A 164 2.70 27.47 13.68
CA LYS A 164 1.40 27.79 13.09
C LYS A 164 1.57 27.88 11.57
N LYS A 165 1.12 26.85 10.85
CA LYS A 165 1.26 26.79 9.38
C LYS A 165 0.01 27.26 8.62
N ASP A 166 -1.13 27.47 9.29
CA ASP A 166 -2.38 27.93 8.68
C ASP A 166 -2.60 29.46 8.80
N PHE A 167 -3.04 30.09 7.70
CA PHE A 167 -3.33 31.53 7.62
C PHE A 167 -4.54 31.95 8.47
N PHE A 168 -5.53 31.07 8.66
CA PHE A 168 -6.69 31.27 9.53
C PHE A 168 -6.92 30.01 10.40
N GLY A 169 -6.46 30.04 11.66
CA GLY A 169 -6.52 28.88 12.59
C GLY A 169 -5.14 28.44 13.07
N LYS A 170 -5.06 27.48 14.00
CA LYS A 170 -3.81 26.75 14.30
C LYS A 170 -3.67 25.58 13.31
N SER A 171 -2.54 24.87 13.38
CA SER A 171 -2.25 23.70 12.56
C SER A 171 -3.18 22.51 12.87
N ASP A 172 -3.32 21.62 11.87
CA ASP A 172 -3.98 20.31 11.98
C ASP A 172 -2.93 19.17 11.84
N PRO A 173 -2.11 18.89 12.88
CA PRO A 173 -1.01 17.94 12.80
C PRO A 173 -1.42 16.45 12.83
N PHE A 174 -0.65 15.63 12.10
CA PHE A 174 -0.62 14.16 12.17
C PHE A 174 0.82 13.65 11.97
N LEU A 175 1.08 12.41 12.37
CA LEU A 175 2.38 11.75 12.19
C LEU A 175 2.31 10.74 11.06
N VAL A 176 3.38 10.66 10.28
CA VAL A 176 3.60 9.62 9.26
C VAL A 176 4.85 8.85 9.65
N PHE A 177 4.71 7.54 9.87
CA PHE A 177 5.82 6.64 10.18
C PHE A 177 6.33 6.00 8.90
N TYR A 178 7.64 5.94 8.77
CA TYR A 178 8.34 5.31 7.67
C TYR A 178 9.21 4.17 8.16
N ARG A 179 9.07 3.03 7.48
CA ARG A 179 9.99 1.90 7.56
C ARG A 179 11.11 2.13 6.55
N SER A 180 12.36 1.89 6.97
CA SER A 180 13.48 1.75 6.03
C SER A 180 13.42 0.36 5.38
N ASN A 181 13.57 0.30 4.06
CA ASN A 181 13.58 -0.95 3.31
C ASN A 181 15.02 -1.40 3.03
N GLU A 182 15.20 -2.67 2.68
CA GLU A 182 16.51 -3.24 2.33
C GLU A 182 17.19 -2.53 1.15
N ASP A 183 16.40 -1.95 0.26
CA ASP A 183 16.87 -1.20 -0.91
C ASP A 183 17.33 0.23 -0.59
N GLY A 184 17.24 0.64 0.68
CA GLY A 184 17.57 1.96 1.21
C GLY A 184 16.46 3.01 1.07
N THR A 185 15.31 2.64 0.49
CA THR A 185 14.15 3.54 0.40
C THR A 185 13.32 3.52 1.69
N PHE A 186 12.37 4.44 1.79
CA PHE A 186 11.43 4.52 2.91
C PHE A 186 10.01 4.26 2.43
N THR A 187 9.27 3.46 3.18
CA THR A 187 7.83 3.23 2.92
C THR A 187 7.00 3.59 4.13
N ILE A 188 5.84 4.19 3.87
CA ILE A 188 4.91 4.52 4.95
C ILE A 188 4.38 3.23 5.55
N CYS A 189 4.48 3.11 6.88
CA CYS A 189 3.98 1.97 7.63
C CYS A 189 2.82 2.33 8.58
N HIS A 190 2.68 3.60 8.95
CA HIS A 190 1.57 4.06 9.78
C HIS A 190 1.29 5.56 9.60
N LYS A 191 0.03 5.95 9.79
CA LYS A 191 -0.40 7.35 9.91
C LYS A 191 -1.33 7.48 11.11
N THR A 192 -1.12 8.49 11.94
CA THR A 192 -2.02 8.78 13.07
C THR A 192 -3.26 9.53 12.60
N GLU A 193 -4.21 9.75 13.51
CA GLU A 193 -5.29 10.69 13.30
C GLU A 193 -4.77 12.14 13.20
N VAL A 194 -5.57 12.97 12.52
CA VAL A 194 -5.36 14.42 12.46
C VAL A 194 -5.97 15.05 13.71
N VAL A 195 -5.15 15.76 14.49
CA VAL A 195 -5.63 16.52 15.65
C VAL A 195 -5.84 17.97 15.24
N LYS A 196 -7.10 18.41 15.20
CA LYS A 196 -7.44 19.72 14.62
C LYS A 196 -7.11 20.91 15.52
N ASN A 197 -6.73 22.01 14.90
CA ASN A 197 -6.58 23.35 15.46
C ASN A 197 -5.77 23.36 16.76
N THR A 198 -4.58 22.74 16.74
CA THR A 198 -3.69 22.67 17.90
C THR A 198 -2.23 22.82 17.51
N LEU A 199 -1.45 23.42 18.43
CA LEU A 199 0.02 23.43 18.37
C LEU A 199 0.63 22.48 19.41
N ASN A 200 -0.21 21.80 20.20
CA ASN A 200 0.22 20.85 21.22
C ASN A 200 -0.63 19.57 21.09
N PRO A 201 -0.52 18.83 19.98
CA PRO A 201 -1.30 17.62 19.78
C PRO A 201 -0.90 16.53 20.77
N VAL A 202 -1.89 15.80 21.26
CA VAL A 202 -1.72 14.50 21.90
C VAL A 202 -2.50 13.51 21.04
N TRP A 203 -1.80 12.60 20.39
CA TRP A 203 -2.44 11.55 19.59
C TRP A 203 -2.91 10.42 20.51
N GLN A 204 -3.99 9.75 20.11
CA GLN A 204 -4.48 8.57 20.80
C GLN A 204 -3.41 7.46 20.78
N PRO A 205 -3.36 6.59 21.81
CA PRO A 205 -2.50 5.43 21.77
C PRO A 205 -2.80 4.57 20.53
N PHE A 206 -1.75 4.18 19.80
CA PHE A 206 -1.86 3.32 18.63
C PHE A 206 -0.87 2.17 18.71
N THR A 207 -1.16 1.11 17.95
CA THR A 207 -0.34 -0.11 17.92
C THR A 207 0.14 -0.37 16.49
N ILE A 208 1.44 -0.57 16.33
CA ILE A 208 2.07 -0.96 15.07
C ILE A 208 2.71 -2.34 15.25
N PRO A 209 2.41 -3.33 14.41
CA PRO A 209 3.17 -4.58 14.39
C PRO A 209 4.65 -4.33 14.10
N VAL A 210 5.57 -4.96 14.84
CA VAL A 210 7.03 -4.80 14.62
C VAL A 210 7.41 -5.14 13.18
N ARG A 211 6.73 -6.14 12.58
CA ARG A 211 6.87 -6.46 11.15
C ARG A 211 6.59 -5.27 10.21
N ALA A 212 5.62 -4.43 10.54
CA ALA A 212 5.27 -3.27 9.71
C ALA A 212 6.28 -2.13 9.92
N LEU A 213 6.84 -2.01 11.13
CA LEU A 213 7.77 -0.94 11.48
C LEU A 213 9.19 -1.18 10.97
N CYS A 214 9.69 -2.42 11.11
CA CYS A 214 11.08 -2.76 10.79
C CYS A 214 11.26 -4.21 10.27
N ASN A 215 10.17 -4.87 9.88
CA ASN A 215 10.18 -6.27 9.43
C ASN A 215 10.82 -7.24 10.44
N GLY A 216 10.74 -6.97 11.75
CA GLY A 216 11.33 -7.83 12.79
C GLY A 216 12.84 -7.63 13.00
N ASP A 217 13.46 -6.72 12.26
CA ASP A 217 14.86 -6.34 12.42
C ASP A 217 14.95 -5.14 13.37
N PHE A 218 15.39 -5.37 14.61
CA PHE A 218 15.49 -4.31 15.63
C PHE A 218 16.68 -3.37 15.44
N ASP A 219 17.65 -3.74 14.60
CA ASP A 219 18.81 -2.88 14.27
C ASP A 219 18.49 -1.91 13.12
N ARG A 220 17.36 -2.13 12.44
CA ARG A 220 16.90 -1.30 11.33
C ARG A 220 16.26 -0.01 11.85
N SER A 221 16.79 1.13 11.37
CA SER A 221 16.26 2.46 11.70
C SER A 221 14.82 2.64 11.19
N ALA A 222 13.93 3.10 12.07
CA ALA A 222 12.63 3.65 11.70
C ALA A 222 12.68 5.18 11.79
N SER A 223 12.01 5.87 10.88
CA SER A 223 11.86 7.33 10.92
C SER A 223 10.37 7.71 10.96
N PHE A 224 10.08 8.92 11.41
CA PHE A 224 8.72 9.46 11.36
C PHE A 224 8.78 10.96 11.11
N ASP A 225 7.82 11.45 10.33
CA ASP A 225 7.66 12.87 10.04
C ASP A 225 6.40 13.42 10.69
N LEU A 226 6.49 14.66 11.16
CA LEU A 226 5.34 15.46 11.56
C LEU A 226 4.81 16.24 10.35
N VAL A 227 3.58 15.95 9.96
CA VAL A 227 2.89 16.60 8.85
C VAL A 227 1.72 17.44 9.39
N THR A 228 1.49 18.60 8.79
CA THR A 228 0.33 19.45 9.09
C THR A 228 -0.55 19.52 7.86
N SER A 229 -1.82 19.10 7.95
CA SER A 229 -2.76 19.33 6.85
C SER A 229 -3.15 20.81 6.85
N SER A 230 -2.95 21.52 5.74
CA SER A 230 -3.57 22.84 5.56
C SER A 230 -5.00 22.68 5.10
N MET A 231 -5.92 23.55 5.55
CA MET A 231 -7.33 23.59 5.08
C MET A 231 -7.46 23.73 3.55
N TYR A 232 -6.39 24.15 2.88
CA TYR A 232 -6.28 24.16 1.43
C TYR A 232 -5.33 23.03 1.03
N GLY A 233 -5.89 21.87 0.68
CA GLY A 233 -5.19 20.91 -0.15
C GLY A 233 -5.06 21.50 -1.55
N LEU A 234 -3.93 22.16 -1.82
CA LEU A 234 -3.50 22.51 -3.17
C LEU A 234 -2.28 21.63 -3.51
#